data_AF-A0AAY5L047-F1
#
_entry.id   AF-A0AAY5L047-F1
#
_cell.length_a   1.000
_cell.length_b   1.000
_cell.length_c   1.000
_cell.angle_alpha   90.00
_cell.angle_beta   90.00
_cell.angle_gamma   90.00
#
_symmetry.space_group_name_H-M   'P 1'
#
loop_
_entity.id
_entity.type
_entity.pdbx_description
1 polymer ?
#
loop_
_entity_poly.entity_id
_entity_poly.type
_entity_poly.pdbx_seq_one_letter_code
_entity_poly.pdbx_strand_id
1 'polypeptide(L)'
;MNFAAQFIYAKYVGDGLPSRVGFSDGDENDPFWQRWDTTCSSPTYGSHQGRLLIKVCNGVAGRPHTLIHPERMKDFGIDEEVETVNGDVKTFETKVVAAPEIQLMDPPKTNKKPDSESKAVVPPKPEYLRFEDIRAAALNIQSGIQKTPCTYSRLSKQYSMEIFLKKEHLHYTGSVKERGVLYLLNSMNQEQQKKGVIVATDCSFSMAVAHHAVELRIPLFVIMPASVAQPRLRMYRDYGAMVISYGSTARDSLKHARHLAKENGYLSLEEDDSAVYLAGLGTVGMEIYEQVPKLDAVIVPAGGQCNLLVGTAAAIKHLNSRITVIGVEPEGFPLLLQSLKTGSPVTNDLYSMPNKKLYGDLFEHSLGLDSFQLAKKCVDKVISVREEDSLVAMLRFQEFEHSTVDTEGAMGLAAIIAGQLPELKGKRVAVVVSSANMDLDLIRQCVDRALVLDDRVNKFTVQLGDFPGDMAKLLDVLAREDIKLLDVCHRRHGDRGDLFKAQVECVVETRDKTQSVQLRRTLSERYPTLRWLDR
;
A
#
# COMPACT_ATOMS: atom_id res chain seq x y z
N MET A 1 -31.42 32.93 11.05
CA MET A 1 -31.85 33.86 9.98
C MET A 1 -30.63 34.17 9.12
N ASN A 2 -30.64 33.73 7.86
CA ASN A 2 -29.71 34.23 6.83
C ASN A 2 -30.48 34.25 5.51
N PHE A 3 -30.79 35.48 5.08
CA PHE A 3 -31.50 35.85 3.87
C PHE A 3 -30.45 36.12 2.79
N ALA A 4 -30.32 35.25 1.78
CA ALA A 4 -29.73 35.57 0.47
C ALA A 4 -29.72 34.33 -0.45
N ALA A 5 -30.87 33.92 -0.98
CA ALA A 5 -30.94 32.93 -2.07
C ALA A 5 -32.25 33.02 -2.87
N GLN A 6 -32.73 34.22 -3.20
CA GLN A 6 -33.98 34.41 -3.98
C GLN A 6 -33.90 35.50 -5.05
N PHE A 7 -32.76 35.65 -5.71
CA PHE A 7 -32.70 36.38 -6.97
C PHE A 7 -32.06 35.47 -8.02
N ILE A 8 -32.64 35.45 -9.23
CA ILE A 8 -32.31 34.59 -10.40
C ILE A 8 -33.24 33.36 -10.57
N TYR A 9 -34.56 33.51 -10.34
CA TYR A 9 -35.57 32.61 -10.92
C TYR A 9 -36.77 33.34 -11.55
N ALA A 10 -36.58 34.60 -11.99
CA ALA A 10 -37.69 35.42 -12.48
C ALA A 10 -37.35 36.18 -13.78
N LYS A 11 -36.88 35.45 -14.78
CA LYS A 11 -36.93 35.87 -16.20
C LYS A 11 -36.95 34.60 -17.02
N TYR A 12 -38.15 34.11 -17.35
CA TYR A 12 -38.49 33.27 -18.52
C TYR A 12 -39.85 32.60 -18.28
N VAL A 13 -40.90 33.43 -18.15
CA VAL A 13 -42.29 33.00 -18.38
C VAL A 13 -43.00 34.16 -19.06
N GLY A 14 -43.48 33.93 -20.28
CA GLY A 14 -44.36 34.84 -21.02
C GLY A 14 -43.99 34.95 -22.50
N ASP A 15 -44.43 34.00 -23.33
CA ASP A 15 -45.49 34.25 -24.32
C ASP A 15 -45.64 33.13 -25.37
N GLY A 16 -46.89 32.67 -25.53
CA GLY A 16 -47.51 32.37 -26.83
C GLY A 16 -47.19 31.06 -27.57
N LEU A 17 -48.10 30.08 -27.48
CA LEU A 17 -48.31 28.99 -28.46
C LEU A 17 -49.23 29.49 -29.61
N PRO A 18 -49.15 28.96 -30.86
CA PRO A 18 -49.96 27.77 -31.17
C PRO A 18 -49.49 26.79 -32.28
N SER A 19 -50.09 25.58 -32.19
CA SER A 19 -50.45 24.58 -33.21
C SER A 19 -49.43 23.59 -33.79
N ARG A 20 -49.83 22.30 -33.72
CA ARG A 20 -49.20 21.04 -34.16
C ARG A 20 -49.09 20.91 -35.69
N VAL A 21 -48.06 20.20 -36.17
CA VAL A 21 -48.12 18.93 -36.96
C VAL A 21 -46.71 18.54 -37.43
N GLY A 22 -46.37 17.26 -37.35
CA GLY A 22 -45.35 16.63 -38.20
C GLY A 22 -44.12 16.09 -37.46
N PHE A 23 -44.15 14.81 -37.07
CA PHE A 23 -42.94 14.03 -36.83
C PHE A 23 -42.18 13.88 -38.16
N SER A 24 -40.90 14.28 -38.16
CA SER A 24 -39.93 13.96 -39.19
C SER A 24 -38.56 13.94 -38.51
N ASP A 25 -37.94 12.77 -38.49
CA ASP A 25 -36.57 12.56 -38.02
C ASP A 25 -35.61 13.56 -38.66
N GLY A 26 -34.81 14.22 -37.82
CA GLY A 26 -33.82 15.20 -38.22
C GLY A 26 -32.80 15.36 -37.10
N ASP A 27 -31.58 14.91 -37.39
CA ASP A 27 -30.40 14.90 -36.51
C ASP A 27 -30.14 16.23 -35.81
N GLU A 28 -30.18 16.22 -34.47
CA GLU A 28 -29.53 17.24 -33.63
C GLU A 28 -28.16 16.70 -33.19
N ASN A 29 -27.12 17.34 -33.72
CA ASN A 29 -25.71 17.15 -33.38
C ASN A 29 -25.45 17.36 -31.87
N ASP A 30 -25.13 16.26 -31.16
CA ASP A 30 -24.52 16.29 -29.83
C ASP A 30 -22.98 16.32 -29.99
N PRO A 31 -22.27 17.37 -29.52
CA PRO A 31 -20.84 17.56 -29.82
C PRO A 31 -19.89 16.70 -28.97
N PHE A 32 -20.39 15.71 -28.22
CA PHE A 32 -19.56 14.99 -27.25
C PHE A 32 -19.29 13.50 -27.52
N TRP A 33 -19.86 12.91 -28.58
CA TRP A 33 -19.54 11.53 -28.96
C TRP A 33 -19.67 11.31 -30.48
N GLN A 34 -18.56 11.37 -31.23
CA GLN A 34 -18.48 10.77 -32.56
C GLN A 34 -17.47 9.62 -32.59
N ARG A 35 -18.04 8.42 -32.72
CA ARG A 35 -17.42 7.15 -33.12
C ARG A 35 -16.92 7.29 -34.57
N TRP A 36 -15.68 6.92 -34.85
CA TRP A 36 -15.26 6.68 -36.23
C TRP A 36 -15.43 5.21 -36.58
N ASP A 37 -16.47 4.94 -37.38
CA ASP A 37 -16.56 3.75 -38.20
C ASP A 37 -15.79 3.93 -39.51
N THR A 38 -15.14 2.82 -39.86
CA THR A 38 -14.42 2.42 -41.07
C THR A 38 -15.04 2.84 -42.41
N THR A 39 -14.21 3.37 -43.32
CA THR A 39 -14.33 3.10 -44.76
C THR A 39 -12.94 2.87 -45.37
N CYS A 40 -12.71 1.64 -45.83
CA CYS A 40 -11.59 1.23 -46.66
C CYS A 40 -11.81 1.68 -48.11
N SER A 41 -10.76 2.25 -48.73
CA SER A 41 -10.60 2.25 -50.19
C SER A 41 -9.13 1.93 -50.53
N SER A 42 -8.96 1.03 -51.50
CA SER A 42 -7.75 0.34 -51.94
C SER A 42 -6.76 1.21 -52.77
N PRO A 43 -5.53 0.71 -53.06
CA PRO A 43 -4.32 1.54 -53.18
C PRO A 43 -3.89 1.86 -54.62
N THR A 44 -3.05 2.90 -54.77
CA THR A 44 -2.21 3.10 -55.96
C THR A 44 -0.73 3.24 -55.57
N TYR A 45 0.12 2.54 -56.33
CA TYR A 45 1.57 2.44 -56.17
C TYR A 45 2.29 3.76 -56.53
N GLY A 46 3.36 4.10 -55.79
CA GLY A 46 4.28 5.17 -56.12
C GLY A 46 5.49 5.22 -55.17
N SER A 47 6.68 5.42 -55.71
CA SER A 47 7.99 5.06 -55.19
C SER A 47 8.72 6.10 -54.32
N HIS A 48 9.62 5.59 -53.46
CA HIS A 48 10.86 6.20 -52.93
C HIS A 48 10.86 7.13 -51.70
N GLN A 49 11.68 6.67 -50.73
CA GLN A 49 12.59 7.38 -49.80
C GLN A 49 12.04 8.14 -48.58
N GLY A 50 12.33 7.57 -47.39
CA GLY A 50 12.87 8.33 -46.26
C GLY A 50 11.90 8.83 -45.18
N ARG A 51 11.46 7.93 -44.29
CA ARG A 51 11.20 8.15 -42.83
C ARG A 51 10.50 6.91 -42.27
N LEU A 52 11.06 6.28 -41.24
CA LEU A 52 10.40 5.19 -40.50
C LEU A 52 9.26 5.79 -39.66
N LEU A 53 8.11 6.00 -40.30
CA LEU A 53 6.81 6.12 -39.63
C LEU A 53 6.27 4.71 -39.44
N ILE A 54 6.27 4.23 -38.20
CA ILE A 54 5.72 2.91 -37.87
C ILE A 54 4.19 3.00 -37.94
N LYS A 55 3.62 2.14 -38.79
CA LYS A 55 2.18 1.90 -38.98
C LYS A 55 1.52 1.55 -37.64
N VAL A 56 0.48 2.31 -37.27
CA VAL A 56 -0.49 1.92 -36.25
C VAL A 56 -1.40 0.86 -36.86
N CYS A 57 -1.35 -0.36 -36.33
CA CYS A 57 -2.31 -1.43 -36.61
C CYS A 57 -3.30 -1.53 -35.44
N ASN A 58 -4.58 -1.75 -35.75
CA ASN A 58 -5.69 -1.87 -34.79
C ASN A 58 -5.60 -3.15 -33.94
N GLY A 59 -4.65 -3.20 -33.02
CA GLY A 59 -4.68 -4.00 -31.79
C GLY A 59 -4.98 -3.06 -30.61
N VAL A 60 -5.59 -3.57 -29.55
CA VAL A 60 -6.01 -2.80 -28.36
C VAL A 60 -4.93 -1.80 -27.93
N ALA A 61 -5.19 -0.51 -28.16
CA ALA A 61 -4.25 0.56 -27.89
C ALA A 61 -4.02 0.71 -26.39
N GLY A 62 -2.75 0.70 -25.96
CA GLY A 62 -2.34 1.30 -24.68
C GLY A 62 -1.52 0.46 -23.72
N ARG A 63 -1.23 -0.84 -23.99
CA ARG A 63 -0.35 -1.62 -23.10
C ARG A 63 1.11 -1.62 -23.61
N PRO A 64 2.11 -1.36 -22.74
CA PRO A 64 3.50 -1.59 -23.12
C PRO A 64 3.69 -3.06 -23.49
N HIS A 65 4.38 -3.34 -24.61
CA HIS A 65 4.81 -4.70 -24.92
C HIS A 65 5.84 -5.14 -23.88
N THR A 66 5.71 -6.37 -23.37
CA THR A 66 6.71 -6.95 -22.46
C THR A 66 8.06 -7.02 -23.17
N LEU A 67 9.12 -6.59 -22.50
CA LEU A 67 10.49 -6.55 -23.02
C LEU A 67 11.14 -7.94 -23.20
N ILE A 68 10.36 -9.00 -23.08
CA ILE A 68 10.84 -10.38 -23.04
C ILE A 68 10.79 -10.94 -24.46
N HIS A 69 11.95 -11.42 -24.92
CA HIS A 69 12.04 -12.13 -26.18
C HIS A 69 11.22 -13.44 -26.11
N PRO A 70 10.49 -13.81 -27.18
CA PRO A 70 9.68 -15.03 -27.21
C PRO A 70 10.46 -16.30 -26.84
N GLU A 71 11.75 -16.37 -27.14
CA GLU A 71 12.61 -17.51 -26.78
C GLU A 71 12.70 -17.75 -25.26
N ARG A 72 12.61 -16.70 -24.44
CA ARG A 72 12.60 -16.80 -22.97
C ARG A 72 11.28 -17.30 -22.40
N MET A 73 10.23 -17.45 -23.23
CA MET A 73 9.00 -18.11 -22.81
C MET A 73 9.22 -19.62 -22.57
N LYS A 74 10.22 -20.21 -23.23
CA LYS A 74 10.62 -21.62 -23.05
C LYS A 74 11.09 -21.92 -21.63
N ASP A 75 11.69 -20.92 -20.97
CA ASP A 75 12.14 -20.99 -19.58
C ASP A 75 10.99 -21.30 -18.60
N PHE A 76 9.74 -21.15 -19.05
CA PHE A 76 8.51 -21.41 -18.30
C PHE A 76 7.65 -22.55 -18.90
N GLY A 77 8.18 -23.30 -19.87
CA GLY A 77 7.48 -24.41 -20.51
C GLY A 77 6.31 -23.98 -21.43
N ILE A 78 6.36 -22.76 -21.98
CA ILE A 78 5.37 -22.24 -22.93
C ILE A 78 5.93 -22.39 -24.35
N ASP A 79 5.28 -23.21 -25.19
CA ASP A 79 5.64 -23.39 -26.60
C ASP A 79 5.29 -22.15 -27.45
N GLU A 80 6.07 -21.93 -28.52
CA GLU A 80 6.11 -20.70 -29.36
C GLU A 80 4.79 -20.29 -30.04
N GLU A 81 3.73 -21.11 -29.99
CA GLU A 81 2.48 -20.90 -30.73
C GLU A 81 1.33 -20.22 -29.93
N VAL A 82 1.56 -19.76 -28.70
CA VAL A 82 0.48 -19.14 -27.90
C VAL A 82 0.56 -17.60 -27.92
N GLU A 83 -0.02 -17.00 -28.95
CA GLU A 83 -0.44 -15.60 -28.94
C GLU A 83 -1.56 -15.38 -27.90
N THR A 84 -1.23 -15.26 -26.61
CA THR A 84 -1.93 -14.43 -25.61
C THR A 84 -1.38 -14.73 -24.21
N VAL A 85 -0.24 -14.12 -23.85
CA VAL A 85 0.25 -14.09 -22.44
C VAL A 85 -0.19 -12.81 -21.71
N ASN A 86 -0.76 -11.83 -22.43
CA ASN A 86 -1.33 -10.60 -21.86
C ASN A 86 -2.87 -10.48 -22.06
N GLY A 87 -3.55 -11.58 -22.33
CA GLY A 87 -4.98 -11.62 -22.70
C GLY A 87 -5.87 -12.36 -21.72
N ASP A 88 -5.55 -13.59 -21.36
CA ASP A 88 -6.32 -14.39 -20.41
C ASP A 88 -5.37 -15.21 -19.54
N VAL A 89 -5.63 -15.22 -18.23
CA VAL A 89 -4.85 -15.99 -17.26
C VAL A 89 -5.03 -17.48 -17.60
N LYS A 90 -4.00 -18.14 -18.14
CA LYS A 90 -3.90 -19.59 -18.01
C LYS A 90 -3.58 -19.89 -16.55
N THR A 91 -4.61 -20.18 -15.76
CA THR A 91 -4.46 -20.84 -14.46
C THR A 91 -3.93 -22.24 -14.73
N PHE A 92 -2.71 -22.53 -14.30
CA PHE A 92 -2.20 -23.89 -14.32
C PHE A 92 -2.84 -24.65 -13.15
N GLU A 93 -3.87 -25.46 -13.42
CA GLU A 93 -4.32 -26.48 -12.47
C GLU A 93 -3.34 -27.65 -12.50
N THR A 94 -2.51 -27.75 -11.47
CA THR A 94 -1.74 -28.97 -11.23
C THR A 94 -2.69 -30.02 -10.66
N LYS A 95 -3.16 -30.96 -11.49
CA LYS A 95 -3.69 -32.23 -10.98
C LYS A 95 -2.53 -32.97 -10.33
N VAL A 96 -2.54 -33.04 -9.00
CA VAL A 96 -1.72 -33.98 -8.25
C VAL A 96 -2.25 -35.38 -8.58
N VAL A 97 -1.75 -35.96 -9.66
CA VAL A 97 -1.91 -37.39 -9.91
C VAL A 97 -1.02 -38.09 -8.89
N ALA A 98 -1.60 -39.03 -8.14
CA ALA A 98 -0.87 -39.84 -7.17
C ALA A 98 0.44 -40.34 -7.81
N ALA A 99 1.54 -40.19 -7.06
CA ALA A 99 2.85 -40.64 -7.50
C ALA A 99 2.78 -42.12 -7.95
N PRO A 100 3.43 -42.51 -9.06
CA PRO A 100 3.63 -43.92 -9.30
C PRO A 100 4.41 -44.50 -8.11
N GLU A 101 4.03 -45.69 -7.66
CA GLU A 101 4.73 -46.43 -6.61
C GLU A 101 6.18 -46.65 -7.05
N ILE A 102 7.08 -45.81 -6.52
CA ILE A 102 8.52 -46.00 -6.70
C ILE A 102 8.90 -47.13 -5.74
N GLN A 103 9.24 -48.30 -6.27
CA GLN A 103 9.97 -49.31 -5.50
C GLN A 103 11.28 -48.68 -5.02
N LEU A 104 11.36 -48.42 -3.71
CA LEU A 104 12.57 -48.01 -3.04
C LEU A 104 13.63 -49.10 -3.24
N MET A 105 14.67 -48.81 -4.03
CA MET A 105 15.88 -49.62 -4.00
C MET A 105 16.60 -49.41 -2.67
N ASP A 106 17.20 -50.48 -2.14
CA ASP A 106 17.97 -50.45 -0.90
C ASP A 106 19.05 -49.35 -0.93
N PRO A 107 19.28 -48.67 0.21
CA PRO A 107 20.20 -47.55 0.29
C PRO A 107 21.63 -47.99 -0.07
N PRO A 108 22.39 -47.18 -0.84
CA PRO A 108 23.77 -47.49 -1.13
C PRO A 108 24.60 -47.43 0.16
N LYS A 109 25.44 -48.44 0.37
CA LYS A 109 26.37 -48.52 1.51
C LYS A 109 27.32 -47.32 1.50
N THR A 110 27.28 -46.54 2.58
CA THR A 110 28.16 -45.39 2.81
C THR A 110 29.60 -45.86 3.03
N ASN A 111 30.45 -45.73 2.01
CA ASN A 111 31.90 -45.68 2.20
C ASN A 111 32.29 -44.23 2.52
N LYS A 112 32.64 -43.97 3.78
CA LYS A 112 33.25 -42.72 4.21
C LYS A 112 34.62 -42.58 3.54
N LYS A 113 34.78 -41.58 2.65
CA LYS A 113 36.08 -40.98 2.35
C LYS A 113 36.16 -39.65 3.11
N PRO A 114 37.34 -39.29 3.67
CA PRO A 114 37.51 -38.07 4.43
C PRO A 114 37.46 -36.83 3.53
N ASP A 115 37.01 -35.75 4.12
CA ASP A 115 36.56 -34.50 3.51
C ASP A 115 37.59 -33.84 2.59
N SER A 116 37.16 -33.50 1.37
CA SER A 116 37.76 -32.42 0.59
C SER A 116 37.07 -31.12 0.98
N GLU A 117 37.81 -30.24 1.65
CA GLU A 117 37.42 -28.91 2.12
C GLU A 117 36.53 -28.16 1.13
N SER A 118 35.22 -28.13 1.40
CA SER A 118 34.33 -27.13 0.83
C SER A 118 34.73 -25.79 1.42
N LYS A 119 35.38 -24.93 0.61
CA LYS A 119 35.62 -23.53 0.96
C LYS A 119 34.31 -22.89 1.40
N ALA A 120 34.17 -22.69 2.71
CA ALA A 120 33.12 -21.88 3.28
C ALA A 120 33.22 -20.49 2.65
N VAL A 121 32.16 -20.06 1.97
CA VAL A 121 32.02 -18.69 1.50
C VAL A 121 32.01 -17.82 2.75
N VAL A 122 33.10 -17.09 2.97
CA VAL A 122 33.23 -16.14 4.06
C VAL A 122 32.11 -15.10 3.91
N PRO A 123 31.30 -14.82 4.94
CA PRO A 123 30.31 -13.75 4.86
C PRO A 123 31.02 -12.42 4.55
N PRO A 124 30.47 -11.58 3.66
CA PRO A 124 31.08 -10.29 3.35
C PRO A 124 31.22 -9.47 4.65
N LYS A 125 32.33 -8.74 4.76
CA LYS A 125 32.54 -7.80 5.88
C LYS A 125 31.41 -6.75 5.87
N PRO A 126 30.95 -6.27 7.04
CA PRO A 126 29.89 -5.26 7.09
C PRO A 126 30.36 -3.99 6.36
N GLU A 127 29.75 -3.73 5.20
CA GLU A 127 29.88 -2.46 4.50
C GLU A 127 28.92 -1.48 5.19
N TYR A 128 29.45 -0.72 6.15
CA TYR A 128 28.68 0.34 6.81
C TYR A 128 28.26 1.38 5.76
N LEU A 129 26.95 1.61 5.65
CA LEU A 129 26.37 2.68 4.84
C LEU A 129 27.04 4.03 5.17
N ARG A 130 27.73 4.65 4.19
CA ARG A 130 28.36 5.96 4.38
C ARG A 130 27.52 7.06 3.74
N PHE A 131 27.69 8.28 4.23
CA PHE A 131 26.97 9.43 3.70
C PHE A 131 27.33 9.73 2.23
N GLU A 132 28.58 9.47 1.82
CA GLU A 132 29.01 9.63 0.44
C GLU A 132 28.22 8.72 -0.52
N ASP A 133 27.88 7.50 -0.06
CA ASP A 133 27.10 6.54 -0.84
C ASP A 133 25.65 7.03 -0.99
N ILE A 134 25.06 7.61 0.06
CA ILE A 134 23.74 8.26 0.02
C ILE A 134 23.75 9.47 -0.94
N ARG A 135 24.80 10.29 -0.89
CA ARG A 135 24.94 11.45 -1.78
C ARG A 135 25.10 11.01 -3.24
N ALA A 136 25.86 9.95 -3.50
CA ALA A 136 25.98 9.37 -4.83
C ALA A 136 24.64 8.82 -5.32
N ALA A 137 23.88 8.14 -4.44
CA ALA A 137 22.54 7.67 -4.75
C ALA A 137 21.61 8.84 -5.15
N ALA A 138 21.62 9.94 -4.37
CA ALA A 138 20.81 11.12 -4.64
C ALA A 138 21.07 11.71 -6.04
N LEU A 139 22.34 11.80 -6.46
CA LEU A 139 22.71 12.29 -7.80
C LEU A 139 22.24 11.33 -8.91
N ASN A 140 22.40 10.02 -8.70
CA ASN A 140 22.05 9.02 -9.71
C ASN A 140 20.54 8.90 -9.93
N ILE A 141 19.73 8.99 -8.87
CA ILE A 141 18.26 8.87 -8.98
C ILE A 141 17.57 10.18 -9.37
N GLN A 142 18.25 11.32 -9.31
CA GLN A 142 17.66 12.65 -9.53
C GLN A 142 16.92 12.79 -10.86
N SER A 143 17.35 12.05 -11.90
CA SER A 143 16.74 12.09 -13.22
C SER A 143 15.49 11.20 -13.37
N GLY A 144 15.39 10.13 -12.57
CA GLY A 144 14.30 9.16 -12.65
C GLY A 144 13.30 9.23 -11.50
N ILE A 145 13.62 9.96 -10.42
CA ILE A 145 12.75 10.13 -9.25
C ILE A 145 12.55 11.60 -8.96
N GLN A 146 11.27 11.97 -8.80
CA GLN A 146 10.91 13.31 -8.39
C GLN A 146 11.29 13.58 -6.92
N LYS A 147 11.72 14.81 -6.65
CA LYS A 147 11.90 15.30 -5.29
C LYS A 147 10.52 15.53 -4.65
N THR A 148 10.07 14.62 -3.81
CA THR A 148 8.75 14.72 -3.17
C THR A 148 8.67 15.94 -2.24
N PRO A 149 7.49 16.51 -2.03
CA PRO A 149 7.35 17.68 -1.18
C PRO A 149 7.39 17.30 0.31
N CYS A 150 7.99 18.17 1.13
CA CYS A 150 7.90 18.13 2.60
C CYS A 150 7.13 19.36 3.08
N THR A 151 5.80 19.22 3.23
CA THR A 151 4.90 20.37 3.42
C THR A 151 4.40 20.48 4.85
N TYR A 152 4.22 21.71 5.33
CA TYR A 152 3.56 21.99 6.60
C TYR A 152 2.13 21.41 6.63
N SER A 153 1.80 20.64 7.66
CA SER A 153 0.49 20.00 7.83
C SER A 153 -0.51 20.91 8.52
N ARG A 154 -1.79 20.79 8.15
CA ARG A 154 -2.91 21.44 8.87
C ARG A 154 -3.06 20.92 10.30
N LEU A 155 -2.59 19.71 10.59
CA LEU A 155 -2.64 19.07 11.91
C LEU A 155 -1.72 19.74 12.94
N SER A 156 -0.75 20.54 12.49
CA SER A 156 0.21 21.24 13.35
C SER A 156 -0.46 22.03 14.49
N LYS A 157 -1.54 22.74 14.17
CA LYS A 157 -2.29 23.53 15.16
C LYS A 157 -2.99 22.67 16.21
N GLN A 158 -3.48 21.49 15.82
CA GLN A 158 -4.23 20.59 16.70
C GLN A 158 -3.33 19.92 17.74
N TYR A 159 -2.08 19.61 17.36
CA TYR A 159 -1.14 18.90 18.23
C TYR A 159 -0.08 19.81 18.88
N SER A 160 -0.15 21.12 18.65
CA SER A 160 0.84 22.10 19.13
C SER A 160 2.27 21.73 18.74
N MET A 161 2.47 21.28 17.50
CA MET A 161 3.75 20.90 16.90
C MET A 161 3.81 21.52 15.49
N GLU A 162 4.98 21.96 15.02
CA GLU A 162 5.15 22.33 13.61
C GLU A 162 5.41 21.04 12.80
N ILE A 163 4.35 20.39 12.34
CA ILE A 163 4.41 19.11 11.64
C ILE A 163 4.61 19.34 10.14
N PHE A 164 5.65 18.74 9.58
CA PHE A 164 5.94 18.68 8.16
C PHE A 164 5.79 17.24 7.67
N LEU A 165 5.11 17.04 6.54
CA LEU A 165 4.87 15.71 5.98
C LEU A 165 5.74 15.50 4.76
N LYS A 166 6.68 14.56 4.82
CA LYS A 166 7.46 14.12 3.66
C LYS A 166 6.63 13.10 2.87
N LYS A 167 6.03 13.54 1.76
CA LYS A 167 4.97 12.82 1.03
C LYS A 167 5.56 11.82 0.02
N GLU A 168 6.21 10.77 0.49
CA GLU A 168 6.79 9.71 -0.36
C GLU A 168 5.74 8.83 -1.06
N HIS A 169 4.54 8.73 -0.51
CA HIS A 169 3.40 8.08 -1.18
C HIS A 169 2.98 8.72 -2.52
N LEU A 170 3.53 9.90 -2.88
CA LEU A 170 3.25 10.57 -4.16
C LEU A 170 4.13 10.08 -5.32
N HIS A 171 5.06 9.15 -5.07
CA HIS A 171 5.78 8.49 -6.15
C HIS A 171 4.83 7.66 -7.04
N TYR A 172 5.28 7.32 -8.24
CA TYR A 172 4.44 6.72 -9.28
C TYR A 172 3.83 5.37 -8.86
N THR A 173 4.62 4.51 -8.22
CA THR A 173 4.22 3.23 -7.62
C THR A 173 3.72 3.41 -6.18
N GLY A 174 3.42 4.63 -5.74
CA GLY A 174 2.78 4.91 -4.46
C GLY A 174 3.63 4.66 -3.21
N SER A 175 4.96 4.54 -3.32
CA SER A 175 5.82 4.35 -2.14
C SER A 175 7.26 4.84 -2.28
N VAL A 176 7.91 5.03 -1.12
CA VAL A 176 9.33 5.38 -0.98
C VAL A 176 10.30 4.33 -1.57
N LYS A 177 9.86 3.09 -1.77
CA LYS A 177 10.69 1.96 -2.20
C LYS A 177 11.33 2.22 -3.57
N GLU A 178 10.71 3.07 -4.40
CA GLU A 178 11.26 3.52 -5.68
C GLU A 178 12.70 4.04 -5.57
N ARG A 179 13.03 4.79 -4.51
CA ARG A 179 14.37 5.38 -4.33
C ARG A 179 15.45 4.34 -4.23
N GLY A 180 15.23 3.35 -3.37
CA GLY A 180 16.15 2.23 -3.18
C GLY A 180 16.23 1.39 -4.44
N VAL A 181 15.08 1.06 -5.02
CA VAL A 181 15.00 0.18 -6.20
C VAL A 181 15.65 0.79 -7.44
N LEU A 182 15.34 2.04 -7.78
CA LEU A 182 15.94 2.68 -8.94
C LEU A 182 17.46 2.74 -8.81
N TYR A 183 17.97 3.08 -7.62
CA TYR A 183 19.41 3.11 -7.39
C TYR A 183 20.05 1.72 -7.46
N LEU A 184 19.38 0.70 -6.92
CA LEU A 184 19.80 -0.70 -7.01
C LEU A 184 19.91 -1.16 -8.48
N LEU A 185 18.88 -0.90 -9.29
CA LEU A 185 18.86 -1.27 -10.71
C LEU A 185 19.91 -0.50 -11.54
N ASN A 186 20.11 0.79 -11.24
CA ASN A 186 21.14 1.61 -11.90
C ASN A 186 22.57 1.19 -11.54
N SER A 187 22.75 0.57 -10.38
CA SER A 187 24.04 0.08 -9.90
C SER A 187 24.41 -1.30 -10.47
N MET A 188 23.47 -1.99 -11.13
CA MET A 188 23.74 -3.25 -11.82
C MET A 188 24.60 -3.03 -13.05
N ASN A 189 25.50 -3.96 -13.32
CA ASN A 189 26.26 -3.94 -14.56
C ASN A 189 25.42 -4.40 -15.77
N GLN A 190 25.88 -4.11 -16.98
CA GLN A 190 25.14 -4.45 -18.20
C GLN A 190 24.91 -5.96 -18.37
N GLU A 191 25.80 -6.81 -17.88
CA GLU A 191 25.63 -8.26 -17.96
C GLU A 191 24.49 -8.75 -17.05
N GLN A 192 24.39 -8.20 -15.84
CA GLN A 192 23.30 -8.45 -14.90
C GLN A 192 21.97 -7.96 -15.47
N GLN A 193 21.94 -6.73 -16.00
CA GLN A 193 20.74 -6.17 -16.63
C GLN A 193 20.26 -7.01 -17.83
N LYS A 194 21.18 -7.53 -18.66
CA LYS A 194 20.82 -8.39 -19.79
C LYS A 194 20.24 -9.74 -19.37
N LYS A 195 20.69 -10.31 -18.25
CA LYS A 195 20.11 -11.55 -17.71
C LYS A 195 18.64 -11.35 -17.34
N GLY A 196 18.31 -10.18 -16.81
CA GLY A 196 16.97 -9.85 -16.36
C GLY A 196 16.77 -10.15 -14.88
N VAL A 197 15.68 -9.62 -14.36
CA VAL A 197 15.34 -9.66 -12.93
C VAL A 197 14.07 -10.48 -12.72
N ILE A 198 14.02 -11.18 -11.60
CA ILE A 198 12.85 -11.93 -11.15
C ILE A 198 12.51 -11.52 -9.73
N VAL A 199 11.25 -11.14 -9.52
CA VAL A 199 10.70 -10.83 -8.19
C VAL A 199 9.55 -11.77 -7.90
N ALA A 200 9.32 -12.00 -6.61
CA ALA A 200 8.15 -12.72 -6.14
C ALA A 200 7.41 -11.90 -5.11
N THR A 201 6.11 -12.17 -4.94
CA THR A 201 5.20 -11.54 -3.97
C THR A 201 4.74 -10.12 -4.31
N ASP A 202 3.51 -9.81 -3.89
CA ASP A 202 2.84 -8.51 -4.09
C ASP A 202 3.15 -7.61 -2.89
N CYS A 203 4.08 -6.69 -3.09
CA CYS A 203 4.51 -5.70 -2.11
C CYS A 203 5.03 -4.45 -2.80
N SER A 204 5.19 -3.37 -2.03
CA SER A 204 5.71 -2.08 -2.52
C SER A 204 7.08 -2.16 -3.19
N PHE A 205 7.97 -3.04 -2.71
CA PHE A 205 9.27 -3.28 -3.35
C PHE A 205 9.10 -3.90 -4.75
N SER A 206 8.33 -4.98 -4.88
CA SER A 206 8.09 -5.64 -6.16
C SER A 206 7.44 -4.70 -7.17
N MET A 207 6.54 -3.82 -6.74
CA MET A 207 5.93 -2.80 -7.63
C MET A 207 6.95 -1.77 -8.11
N ALA A 208 7.81 -1.28 -7.22
CA ALA A 208 8.89 -0.37 -7.58
C ALA A 208 9.86 -1.05 -8.58
N VAL A 209 10.19 -2.33 -8.36
CA VAL A 209 11.00 -3.11 -9.33
C VAL A 209 10.26 -3.21 -10.65
N ALA A 210 8.96 -3.44 -10.61
CA ALA A 210 8.17 -3.63 -11.82
C ALA A 210 8.16 -2.41 -12.73
N HIS A 211 7.95 -1.24 -12.16
CA HIS A 211 7.99 0.01 -12.87
C HIS A 211 9.41 0.35 -13.39
N HIS A 212 10.39 0.38 -12.49
CA HIS A 212 11.73 0.89 -12.84
C HIS A 212 12.55 -0.08 -13.69
N ALA A 213 12.36 -1.39 -13.56
CA ALA A 213 13.04 -2.35 -14.44
C ALA A 213 12.59 -2.19 -15.90
N VAL A 214 11.29 -1.96 -16.13
CA VAL A 214 10.75 -1.76 -17.47
C VAL A 214 11.22 -0.43 -18.07
N GLU A 215 11.20 0.65 -17.30
CA GLU A 215 11.76 1.95 -17.72
C GLU A 215 13.24 1.85 -18.12
N LEU A 216 14.02 1.06 -17.37
CA LEU A 216 15.43 0.79 -17.66
C LEU A 216 15.66 -0.28 -18.74
N ARG A 217 14.59 -0.80 -19.35
CA ARG A 217 14.62 -1.86 -20.36
C ARG A 217 15.26 -3.18 -19.90
N ILE A 218 15.14 -3.50 -18.62
CA ILE A 218 15.58 -4.75 -18.02
C ILE A 218 14.45 -5.77 -18.13
N PRO A 219 14.69 -6.97 -18.69
CA PRO A 219 13.67 -8.03 -18.72
C PRO A 219 13.24 -8.40 -17.31
N LEU A 220 11.93 -8.47 -17.06
CA LEU A 220 11.37 -8.62 -15.73
C LEU A 220 10.31 -9.73 -15.67
N PHE A 221 10.49 -10.63 -14.71
CA PHE A 221 9.53 -11.67 -14.36
C PHE A 221 8.97 -11.44 -12.96
N VAL A 222 7.66 -11.51 -12.83
CA VAL A 222 6.95 -11.31 -11.56
C VAL A 222 6.17 -12.58 -11.23
N ILE A 223 6.61 -13.33 -10.23
CA ILE A 223 5.96 -14.58 -9.82
C ILE A 223 5.01 -14.32 -8.65
N MET A 224 3.73 -14.58 -8.86
CA MET A 224 2.67 -14.29 -7.89
C MET A 224 1.84 -15.55 -7.59
N PRO A 225 1.28 -15.70 -6.38
CA PRO A 225 0.39 -16.82 -6.10
C PRO A 225 -0.95 -16.65 -6.84
N ALA A 226 -1.63 -17.76 -7.11
CA ALA A 226 -2.92 -17.75 -7.80
C ALA A 226 -4.03 -17.04 -7.00
N SER A 227 -3.82 -16.81 -5.70
CA SER A 227 -4.74 -16.12 -4.79
C SER A 227 -4.68 -14.59 -4.87
N VAL A 228 -3.72 -14.00 -5.59
CA VAL A 228 -3.61 -12.54 -5.74
C VAL A 228 -4.79 -11.99 -6.54
N ALA A 229 -5.34 -10.87 -6.07
CA ALA A 229 -6.47 -10.21 -6.72
C ALA A 229 -6.12 -9.77 -8.15
N GLN A 230 -7.05 -9.96 -9.09
CA GLN A 230 -6.82 -9.61 -10.51
C GLN A 230 -6.43 -8.13 -10.73
N PRO A 231 -6.99 -7.13 -10.02
CA PRO A 231 -6.55 -5.74 -10.17
C PRO A 231 -5.05 -5.55 -9.87
N ARG A 232 -4.51 -6.24 -8.86
CA ARG A 232 -3.08 -6.21 -8.55
C ARG A 232 -2.25 -6.79 -9.69
N LEU A 233 -2.61 -7.97 -10.20
CA LEU A 233 -1.90 -8.59 -11.34
C LEU A 233 -1.95 -7.71 -12.60
N ARG A 234 -3.07 -7.01 -12.84
CA ARG A 234 -3.20 -6.08 -13.97
C ARG A 234 -2.24 -4.91 -13.84
N MET A 235 -2.11 -4.32 -12.66
CA MET A 235 -1.17 -3.21 -12.42
C MET A 235 0.28 -3.58 -12.79
N TYR A 236 0.76 -4.76 -12.40
CA TYR A 236 2.09 -5.24 -12.81
C TYR A 236 2.22 -5.40 -14.33
N ARG A 237 1.18 -5.91 -15.00
CA ARG A 237 1.15 -6.02 -16.47
C ARG A 237 1.10 -4.66 -17.15
N ASP A 238 0.38 -3.71 -16.57
CA ASP A 238 0.27 -2.35 -17.08
C ASP A 238 1.60 -1.58 -16.93
N TYR A 239 2.43 -1.93 -15.94
CA TYR A 239 3.85 -1.50 -15.89
C TYR A 239 4.73 -2.16 -16.96
N GLY A 240 4.25 -3.21 -17.65
CA GLY A 240 5.01 -3.93 -18.69
C GLY A 240 5.75 -5.17 -18.18
N ALA A 241 5.49 -5.60 -16.94
CA ALA A 241 6.07 -6.81 -16.36
C ALA A 241 5.40 -8.08 -16.90
N MET A 242 6.17 -9.17 -17.02
CA MET A 242 5.58 -10.49 -17.26
C MET A 242 5.19 -11.15 -15.96
N VAL A 243 3.89 -11.25 -15.75
CA VAL A 243 3.30 -11.79 -14.53
C VAL A 243 2.94 -13.25 -14.71
N ILE A 244 3.50 -14.09 -13.84
CA ILE A 244 3.32 -15.54 -13.86
C ILE A 244 2.66 -15.95 -12.55
N SER A 245 1.47 -16.52 -12.65
CA SER A 245 0.74 -17.04 -11.50
C SER A 245 1.20 -18.47 -11.19
N TYR A 246 1.88 -18.67 -10.06
CA TYR A 246 2.37 -19.98 -9.63
C TYR A 246 2.21 -20.18 -8.12
N GLY A 247 1.68 -21.35 -7.75
CA GLY A 247 1.48 -21.75 -6.35
C GLY A 247 0.23 -21.14 -5.71
N SER A 248 -0.15 -21.67 -4.55
CA SER A 248 -1.31 -21.19 -3.79
C SER A 248 -0.92 -20.15 -2.73
N THR A 249 0.32 -20.20 -2.25
CA THR A 249 0.85 -19.30 -1.22
C THR A 249 2.03 -18.46 -1.72
N ALA A 250 2.27 -17.31 -1.11
CA ALA A 250 3.44 -16.46 -1.40
C ALA A 250 4.77 -17.23 -1.25
N ARG A 251 4.84 -18.18 -0.31
CA ARG A 251 6.01 -19.03 -0.10
C ARG A 251 6.27 -19.95 -1.29
N ASP A 252 5.22 -20.48 -1.91
CA ASP A 252 5.34 -21.35 -3.09
C ASP A 252 5.86 -20.55 -4.29
N SER A 253 5.30 -19.36 -4.51
CA SER A 253 5.73 -18.44 -5.56
C SER A 253 7.19 -18.02 -5.38
N LEU A 254 7.60 -17.69 -4.15
CA LEU A 254 8.97 -17.33 -3.82
C LEU A 254 9.94 -18.50 -4.06
N LYS A 255 9.58 -19.72 -3.62
CA LYS A 255 10.40 -20.92 -3.85
C LYS A 255 10.57 -21.19 -5.35
N HIS A 256 9.51 -21.01 -6.12
CA HIS A 256 9.53 -21.20 -7.56
C HIS A 256 10.37 -20.13 -8.27
N ALA A 257 10.22 -18.86 -7.88
CA ALA A 257 11.04 -17.76 -8.40
C ALA A 257 12.54 -18.01 -8.17
N ARG A 258 12.92 -18.42 -6.95
CA ARG A 258 14.32 -18.77 -6.63
C ARG A 258 14.84 -19.95 -7.43
N HIS A 259 13.99 -20.94 -7.71
CA HIS A 259 14.34 -22.08 -8.54
C HIS A 259 14.60 -21.65 -9.99
N LEU A 260 13.68 -20.89 -10.60
CA LEU A 260 13.82 -20.34 -11.95
C LEU A 260 15.02 -19.41 -12.08
N ALA A 261 15.26 -18.56 -11.08
CA ALA A 261 16.43 -17.68 -11.04
C ALA A 261 17.73 -18.48 -11.11
N LYS A 262 17.81 -19.58 -10.38
CA LYS A 262 18.99 -20.45 -10.35
C LYS A 262 19.16 -21.24 -11.66
N GLU A 263 18.09 -21.74 -12.25
CA GLU A 263 18.14 -22.54 -13.48
C GLU A 263 18.46 -21.67 -14.70
N ASN A 264 17.84 -20.51 -14.83
CA ASN A 264 17.93 -19.66 -16.01
C ASN A 264 18.93 -18.49 -15.84
N GLY A 265 19.51 -18.35 -14.65
CA GLY A 265 20.53 -17.32 -14.36
C GLY A 265 19.98 -15.91 -14.20
N TYR A 266 18.68 -15.74 -13.91
CA TYR A 266 18.09 -14.44 -13.61
C TYR A 266 18.58 -13.88 -12.25
N LEU A 267 18.57 -12.56 -12.10
CA LEU A 267 18.80 -11.94 -10.79
C LEU A 267 17.50 -11.96 -9.98
N SER A 268 17.46 -12.78 -8.93
CA SER A 268 16.39 -12.72 -7.94
C SER A 268 16.54 -11.47 -7.10
N LEU A 269 15.53 -10.59 -7.14
CA LEU A 269 15.47 -9.42 -6.28
C LEU A 269 14.43 -9.65 -5.18
N GLU A 270 14.88 -9.46 -3.95
CA GLU A 270 14.06 -9.44 -2.75
C GLU A 270 14.43 -8.17 -1.99
N GLU A 271 13.52 -7.63 -1.19
CA GLU A 271 13.87 -6.49 -0.34
C GLU A 271 14.89 -7.00 0.70
N ASP A 272 16.11 -6.45 0.66
CA ASP A 272 17.22 -6.83 1.53
C ASP A 272 17.94 -5.61 2.13
N ASP A 273 18.86 -5.88 3.06
CA ASP A 273 19.70 -4.90 3.75
C ASP A 273 20.89 -4.41 2.88
N SER A 274 20.82 -4.55 1.55
CA SER A 274 21.90 -4.11 0.65
C SER A 274 22.30 -2.65 0.90
N ALA A 275 23.59 -2.39 1.08
CA ALA A 275 24.11 -1.04 1.27
C ALA A 275 23.69 -0.08 0.12
N VAL A 276 23.56 -0.59 -1.11
CA VAL A 276 23.07 0.16 -2.25
C VAL A 276 21.60 0.52 -2.06
N TYR A 277 20.75 -0.45 -1.71
CA TYR A 277 19.33 -0.20 -1.48
C TYR A 277 19.11 0.81 -0.34
N LEU A 278 19.81 0.65 0.78
CA LEU A 278 19.80 1.57 1.91
C LEU A 278 20.26 2.99 1.54
N ALA A 279 21.29 3.12 0.68
CA ALA A 279 21.75 4.42 0.21
C ALA A 279 20.69 5.16 -0.59
N GLY A 280 19.94 4.47 -1.45
CA GLY A 280 18.80 5.04 -2.16
C GLY A 280 17.70 5.53 -1.22
N LEU A 281 17.33 4.72 -0.21
CA LEU A 281 16.34 5.14 0.80
C LEU A 281 16.83 6.32 1.65
N GLY A 282 18.13 6.38 1.95
CA GLY A 282 18.71 7.47 2.74
C GLY A 282 18.62 8.85 2.09
N THR A 283 18.38 8.91 0.78
CA THR A 283 18.15 10.19 0.07
C THR A 283 16.95 10.96 0.63
N VAL A 284 15.97 10.26 1.21
CA VAL A 284 14.84 10.87 1.93
C VAL A 284 15.32 11.80 3.04
N GLY A 285 16.30 11.36 3.84
CA GLY A 285 16.84 12.16 4.94
C GLY A 285 17.57 13.42 4.47
N MET A 286 18.28 13.35 3.34
CA MET A 286 18.89 14.53 2.71
C MET A 286 17.81 15.54 2.30
N GLU A 287 16.77 15.08 1.62
CA GLU A 287 15.71 15.97 1.16
C GLU A 287 14.92 16.60 2.30
N ILE A 288 14.64 15.85 3.37
CA ILE A 288 13.98 16.38 4.57
C ILE A 288 14.81 17.51 5.18
N TYR A 289 16.12 17.30 5.35
CA TYR A 289 17.02 18.30 5.91
C TYR A 289 17.09 19.57 5.07
N GLU A 290 17.10 19.42 3.74
CA GLU A 290 17.10 20.56 2.81
C GLU A 290 15.76 21.32 2.78
N GLN A 291 14.63 20.60 2.89
CA GLN A 291 13.29 21.17 2.74
C GLN A 291 12.75 21.79 4.03
N VAL A 292 13.20 21.34 5.22
CA VAL A 292 12.69 21.79 6.52
C VAL A 292 13.78 22.51 7.33
N PRO A 293 13.81 23.85 7.32
CA PRO A 293 14.84 24.60 8.06
C PRO A 293 14.60 24.50 9.58
N LYS A 294 15.70 24.37 10.34
CA LYS A 294 15.69 24.26 11.82
C LYS A 294 14.85 23.07 12.32
N LEU A 295 14.95 21.94 11.63
CA LEU A 295 14.32 20.69 12.02
C LEU A 295 14.82 20.20 13.38
N ASP A 296 13.92 19.80 14.27
CA ASP A 296 14.25 19.28 15.61
C ASP A 296 14.16 17.76 15.67
N ALA A 297 13.18 17.16 15.00
CA ALA A 297 12.98 15.71 15.00
C ALA A 297 12.42 15.18 13.66
N VAL A 298 12.71 13.91 13.38
CA VAL A 298 12.15 13.14 12.26
C VAL A 298 11.51 11.86 12.79
N ILE A 299 10.27 11.61 12.38
CA ILE A 299 9.52 10.40 12.69
C ILE A 299 9.44 9.57 11.41
N VAL A 300 9.94 8.33 11.46
CA VAL A 300 10.02 7.43 10.31
C VAL A 300 9.37 6.09 10.67
N PRO A 301 8.48 5.53 9.84
CA PRO A 301 7.99 4.19 10.05
C PRO A 301 9.15 3.19 9.96
N ALA A 302 9.16 2.25 10.89
CA ALA A 302 10.04 1.10 10.93
C ALA A 302 9.22 -0.12 10.49
N GLY A 303 9.34 -0.42 9.20
CA GLY A 303 8.88 -1.68 8.62
C GLY A 303 9.80 -2.86 8.95
N GLY A 304 9.48 -4.06 8.45
CA GLY A 304 10.18 -5.32 8.78
C GLY A 304 11.71 -5.21 8.89
N GLN A 305 12.39 -4.80 7.83
CA GLN A 305 13.86 -4.66 7.84
C GLN A 305 14.37 -3.30 8.37
N CYS A 306 13.49 -2.36 8.70
CA CYS A 306 13.81 -1.00 9.17
C CYS A 306 14.66 -0.15 8.19
N ASN A 307 14.80 -0.59 6.94
CA ASN A 307 15.66 0.00 5.91
C ASN A 307 15.44 1.50 5.71
N LEU A 308 14.18 1.93 5.66
CA LEU A 308 13.82 3.35 5.52
C LEU A 308 14.28 4.17 6.72
N LEU A 309 14.03 3.67 7.94
CA LEU A 309 14.43 4.31 9.19
C LEU A 309 15.95 4.49 9.23
N VAL A 310 16.72 3.43 8.99
CA VAL A 310 18.18 3.47 9.13
C VAL A 310 18.85 4.29 8.03
N GLY A 311 18.38 4.20 6.79
CA GLY A 311 18.87 5.04 5.69
C GLY A 311 18.61 6.52 5.96
N THR A 312 17.39 6.86 6.38
CA THR A 312 17.02 8.24 6.74
C THR A 312 17.83 8.73 7.95
N ALA A 313 17.97 7.90 8.98
CA ALA A 313 18.73 8.23 10.19
C ALA A 313 20.20 8.49 9.87
N ALA A 314 20.84 7.67 9.04
CA ALA A 314 22.23 7.82 8.64
C ALA A 314 22.48 9.18 7.96
N ALA A 315 21.59 9.58 7.03
CA ALA A 315 21.67 10.88 6.36
C ALA A 315 21.48 12.05 7.34
N ILE A 316 20.43 11.99 8.17
CA ILE A 316 20.10 13.06 9.13
C ILE A 316 21.21 13.22 10.16
N LYS A 317 21.72 12.13 10.74
CA LYS A 317 22.77 12.17 11.77
C LYS A 317 24.10 12.67 11.23
N HIS A 318 24.40 12.40 9.96
CA HIS A 318 25.58 12.97 9.31
C HIS A 318 25.44 14.49 9.11
N LEU A 319 24.28 14.95 8.62
CA LEU A 319 24.02 16.36 8.34
C LEU A 319 23.90 17.22 9.62
N ASN A 320 23.19 16.70 10.62
CA ASN A 320 23.05 17.33 11.93
C ASN A 320 22.70 16.29 13.00
N SER A 321 23.71 15.89 13.77
CA SER A 321 23.56 14.89 14.84
C SER A 321 22.61 15.27 15.98
N ARG A 322 22.26 16.57 16.11
CA ARG A 322 21.32 17.06 17.13
C ARG A 322 19.86 16.79 16.82
N ILE A 323 19.52 16.47 15.56
CA ILE A 323 18.16 16.13 15.16
C ILE A 323 17.82 14.76 15.75
N THR A 324 16.66 14.67 16.42
CA THR A 324 16.18 13.42 17.01
C THR A 324 15.51 12.56 15.93
N VAL A 325 15.92 11.31 15.78
CA VAL A 325 15.33 10.35 14.84
C VAL A 325 14.54 9.31 15.62
N ILE A 326 13.25 9.21 15.30
CA ILE A 326 12.28 8.39 15.99
C ILE A 326 11.73 7.34 15.02
N GLY A 327 11.95 6.07 15.34
CA GLY A 327 11.34 4.93 14.66
C GLY A 327 9.96 4.62 15.22
N VAL A 328 9.00 4.30 14.35
CA VAL A 328 7.66 3.85 14.76
C VAL A 328 7.41 2.45 14.24
N GLU A 329 7.10 1.52 15.13
CA GLU A 329 6.73 0.14 14.80
C GLU A 329 5.30 -0.14 15.24
N PRO A 330 4.63 -1.15 14.68
CA PRO A 330 3.34 -1.59 15.19
C PRO A 330 3.51 -2.42 16.47
N GLU A 331 2.64 -2.19 17.45
CA GLU A 331 2.65 -2.87 18.76
C GLU A 331 2.42 -4.37 18.63
N GLY A 332 1.71 -4.80 17.59
CA GLY A 332 1.55 -6.22 17.28
C GLY A 332 2.90 -6.91 17.10
N PHE A 333 3.88 -6.30 16.43
CA PHE A 333 5.14 -6.98 16.08
C PHE A 333 6.34 -6.03 16.20
N PRO A 334 6.74 -5.64 17.42
CA PRO A 334 7.75 -4.62 17.66
C PRO A 334 9.18 -5.18 17.51
N LEU A 335 9.57 -5.53 16.29
CA LEU A 335 10.78 -6.31 15.97
C LEU A 335 12.08 -5.57 16.33
N LEU A 336 12.24 -4.31 15.92
CA LEU A 336 13.40 -3.49 16.24
C LEU A 336 13.45 -3.19 17.73
N LEU A 337 12.31 -2.84 18.34
CA LEU A 337 12.25 -2.56 19.76
C LEU A 337 12.63 -3.78 20.61
N GLN A 338 12.21 -4.98 20.23
CA GLN A 338 12.67 -6.23 20.85
C GLN A 338 14.16 -6.47 20.61
N SER A 339 14.64 -6.29 19.38
CA SER A 339 16.06 -6.47 19.01
C SER A 339 16.99 -5.50 19.75
N LEU A 340 16.57 -4.25 19.95
CA LEU A 340 17.32 -3.26 20.72
C LEU A 340 17.36 -3.61 22.21
N LYS A 341 16.28 -4.20 22.76
CA LYS A 341 16.23 -4.66 24.15
C LYS A 341 17.13 -5.88 24.40
N THR A 342 17.15 -6.85 23.48
CA THR A 342 18.00 -8.04 23.58
C THR A 342 19.45 -7.76 23.18
N GLY A 343 19.69 -6.68 22.44
CA GLY A 343 21.02 -6.31 21.95
C GLY A 343 21.49 -7.09 20.73
N SER A 344 20.62 -7.92 20.15
CA SER A 344 20.85 -8.73 18.94
C SER A 344 19.59 -8.78 18.08
N PRO A 345 19.70 -8.95 16.75
CA PRO A 345 18.53 -9.19 15.91
C PRO A 345 17.74 -10.39 16.42
N VAL A 346 16.45 -10.19 16.66
CA VAL A 346 15.54 -11.26 17.07
C VAL A 346 14.88 -11.83 15.82
N THR A 347 14.82 -13.15 15.72
CA THR A 347 14.01 -13.85 14.71
C THR A 347 12.64 -14.12 15.34
N ASN A 348 11.58 -13.69 14.67
CA ASN A 348 10.24 -13.71 15.24
C ASN A 348 9.59 -15.08 15.00
N ASP A 349 10.01 -16.09 15.77
CA ASP A 349 9.56 -17.46 15.53
C ASP A 349 8.25 -17.85 16.25
N LEU A 350 7.75 -17.12 17.26
CA LEU A 350 6.75 -17.74 18.15
C LEU A 350 5.57 -16.92 18.73
N TYR A 351 5.50 -15.58 18.70
CA TYR A 351 4.50 -14.91 19.55
C TYR A 351 3.69 -13.74 18.98
N SER A 352 3.87 -13.35 17.72
CA SER A 352 2.91 -12.42 17.12
C SER A 352 2.73 -12.60 15.63
N MET A 353 1.49 -12.90 15.26
CA MET A 353 1.07 -12.90 13.87
C MET A 353 0.52 -11.50 13.56
N PRO A 354 1.24 -10.67 12.80
CA PRO A 354 0.70 -9.38 12.41
C PRO A 354 -0.61 -9.55 11.66
N ASN A 355 -1.43 -8.52 11.70
CA ASN A 355 -2.55 -8.40 10.79
C ASN A 355 -2.02 -8.29 9.36
N LYS A 356 -1.87 -9.44 8.70
CA LYS A 356 -1.26 -9.57 7.36
C LYS A 356 -1.94 -8.73 6.29
N LYS A 357 -3.21 -8.34 6.50
CA LYS A 357 -3.93 -7.45 5.60
C LYS A 357 -3.43 -6.01 5.73
N LEU A 358 -3.21 -5.56 6.96
CA LEU A 358 -2.78 -4.20 7.24
C LEU A 358 -1.27 -4.03 7.05
N TYR A 359 -0.47 -5.03 7.40
CA TYR A 359 0.99 -4.91 7.43
C TYR A 359 1.69 -5.98 6.62
N GLY A 360 1.08 -6.43 5.52
CA GLY A 360 1.65 -7.45 4.64
C GLY A 360 3.05 -7.11 4.15
N ASP A 361 3.27 -5.86 3.75
CA ASP A 361 4.55 -5.33 3.26
C ASP A 361 5.64 -5.24 4.34
N LEU A 362 5.26 -5.27 5.62
CA LEU A 362 6.20 -5.18 6.75
C LEU A 362 6.56 -6.55 7.33
N PHE A 363 5.95 -7.61 6.83
CA PHE A 363 6.11 -8.94 7.39
C PHE A 363 7.42 -9.57 6.93
N GLU A 364 8.47 -9.38 7.71
CA GLU A 364 9.72 -10.12 7.59
C GLU A 364 9.98 -10.94 8.85
N HIS A 365 10.59 -12.12 8.69
CA HIS A 365 10.81 -13.04 9.80
C HIS A 365 12.03 -12.66 10.67
N SER A 366 12.94 -11.84 10.13
CA SER A 366 14.19 -11.49 10.79
C SER A 366 14.60 -10.06 10.45
N LEU A 367 15.09 -9.34 11.45
CA LEU A 367 15.77 -8.06 11.23
C LEU A 367 17.16 -8.35 10.67
N GLY A 368 17.58 -7.64 9.62
CA GLY A 368 18.91 -7.82 9.07
C GLY A 368 20.00 -7.21 9.97
N LEU A 369 21.20 -7.80 9.90
CA LEU A 369 22.31 -7.51 10.81
C LEU A 369 22.82 -6.07 10.65
N ASP A 370 22.95 -5.60 9.41
CA ASP A 370 23.52 -4.29 9.10
C ASP A 370 22.52 -3.18 9.45
N SER A 371 21.24 -3.35 9.10
CA SER A 371 20.18 -2.43 9.53
C SER A 371 20.09 -2.36 11.05
N PHE A 372 20.20 -3.48 11.77
CA PHE A 372 20.22 -3.45 13.23
C PHE A 372 21.40 -2.63 13.82
N GLN A 373 22.61 -2.83 13.30
CA GLN A 373 23.79 -2.10 13.78
C GLN A 373 23.68 -0.60 13.51
N LEU A 374 23.17 -0.22 12.33
CA LEU A 374 22.90 1.17 11.99
C LEU A 374 21.80 1.77 12.86
N ALA A 375 20.71 1.04 13.09
CA ALA A 375 19.63 1.47 13.97
C ALA A 375 20.14 1.78 15.38
N LYS A 376 20.92 0.86 15.96
CA LYS A 376 21.53 1.03 17.29
C LYS A 376 22.42 2.27 17.40
N LYS A 377 23.04 2.70 16.30
CA LYS A 377 23.95 3.85 16.27
C LYS A 377 23.25 5.18 15.97
N CYS A 378 22.25 5.16 15.07
CA CYS A 378 21.70 6.37 14.46
C CYS A 378 20.28 6.73 14.93
N VAL A 379 19.53 5.78 15.50
CA VAL A 379 18.15 5.99 15.95
C VAL A 379 18.14 6.31 17.44
N ASP A 380 17.50 7.42 17.82
CA ASP A 380 17.49 7.88 19.22
C ASP A 380 16.37 7.22 20.04
N LYS A 381 15.22 6.95 19.41
CA LYS A 381 14.03 6.40 20.08
C LYS A 381 13.24 5.52 19.12
N VAL A 382 12.70 4.42 19.63
CA VAL A 382 11.73 3.57 18.90
C VAL A 382 10.48 3.46 19.75
N ILE A 383 9.31 3.62 19.14
CA ILE A 383 8.01 3.54 19.78
C ILE A 383 7.10 2.58 19.04
N SER A 384 6.15 1.99 19.77
CA SER A 384 5.15 1.08 19.21
C SER A 384 3.76 1.74 19.19
N VAL A 385 3.04 1.61 18.07
CA VAL A 385 1.68 2.15 17.89
C VAL A 385 0.66 1.04 17.70
N ARG A 386 -0.56 1.25 18.22
CA ARG A 386 -1.66 0.29 18.04
C ARG A 386 -2.20 0.40 16.62
N GLU A 387 -2.75 -0.70 16.12
CA GLU A 387 -3.45 -0.69 14.82
C GLU A 387 -4.57 0.35 14.79
N GLU A 388 -5.30 0.49 15.91
CA GLU A 388 -6.34 1.50 16.10
C GLU A 388 -5.84 2.93 15.85
N ASP A 389 -4.66 3.26 16.39
CA ASP A 389 -4.07 4.59 16.24
C ASP A 389 -3.65 4.85 14.79
N SER A 390 -3.16 3.82 14.09
CA SER A 390 -2.86 3.88 12.64
C SER A 390 -4.12 4.09 11.80
N LEU A 391 -5.23 3.43 12.12
CA LEU A 391 -6.50 3.61 11.40
C LEU A 391 -7.05 5.04 11.58
N VAL A 392 -6.99 5.58 12.80
CA VAL A 392 -7.38 6.98 13.06
C VAL A 392 -6.44 7.94 12.34
N ALA A 393 -5.13 7.64 12.27
CA ALA A 393 -4.18 8.44 11.51
C ALA A 393 -4.50 8.48 10.01
N MET A 394 -4.87 7.35 9.41
CA MET A 394 -5.32 7.32 8.01
C MET A 394 -6.53 8.22 7.78
N LEU A 395 -7.52 8.20 8.69
CA LEU A 395 -8.68 9.08 8.62
C LEU A 395 -8.26 10.56 8.66
N ARG A 396 -7.30 10.93 9.53
CA ARG A 396 -6.76 12.30 9.59
C ARG A 396 -6.02 12.72 8.33
N PHE A 397 -5.29 11.82 7.66
CA PHE A 397 -4.68 12.12 6.36
C PHE A 397 -5.75 12.45 5.32
N GLN A 398 -6.86 11.70 5.28
CA GLN A 398 -7.94 11.96 4.35
C GLN A 398 -8.64 13.30 4.62
N GLU A 399 -8.91 13.61 5.89
CA GLU A 399 -9.60 14.84 6.32
C GLU A 399 -8.73 16.11 6.16
N PHE A 400 -7.48 16.03 6.62
CA PHE A 400 -6.61 17.20 6.77
C PHE A 400 -5.50 17.29 5.73
N GLU A 401 -5.21 16.24 4.98
CA GLU A 401 -4.20 16.30 3.92
C GLU A 401 -4.77 15.99 2.54
N HIS A 402 -6.02 15.51 2.47
CA HIS A 402 -6.65 15.04 1.24
C HIS A 402 -5.81 13.97 0.52
N SER A 403 -5.10 13.18 1.31
CA SER A 403 -4.23 12.09 0.87
C SER A 403 -4.76 10.77 1.40
N THR A 404 -4.84 9.77 0.53
CA THR A 404 -5.05 8.38 0.94
C THR A 404 -3.68 7.76 1.22
N VAL A 405 -3.53 7.14 2.37
CA VAL A 405 -2.29 6.49 2.81
C VAL A 405 -2.62 5.10 3.33
N ASP A 406 -1.65 4.20 3.29
CA ASP A 406 -1.76 2.91 3.96
C ASP A 406 -1.36 3.03 5.44
N THR A 407 -1.39 1.89 6.14
CA THR A 407 -1.06 1.83 7.57
C THR A 407 0.41 2.20 7.83
N GLU A 408 1.36 1.74 7.02
CA GLU A 408 2.79 2.06 7.16
C GLU A 408 3.02 3.58 6.99
N GLY A 409 2.44 4.17 5.96
CA GLY A 409 2.50 5.62 5.73
C GLY A 409 1.83 6.43 6.83
N ALA A 410 0.85 5.86 7.53
CA ALA A 410 0.12 6.52 8.60
C ALA A 410 0.79 6.43 9.98
N MET A 411 1.65 5.43 10.21
CA MET A 411 2.23 5.12 11.53
C MET A 411 2.98 6.29 12.16
N GLY A 412 3.73 7.07 11.38
CA GLY A 412 4.44 8.23 11.89
C GLY A 412 3.52 9.29 12.51
N LEU A 413 2.33 9.49 11.91
CA LEU A 413 1.31 10.37 12.47
C LEU A 413 0.56 9.71 13.64
N ALA A 414 0.32 8.39 13.57
CA ALA A 414 -0.33 7.63 14.62
C ALA A 414 0.35 7.81 15.99
N ALA A 415 1.69 7.83 16.01
CA ALA A 415 2.48 8.11 17.20
C ALA A 415 2.17 9.48 17.85
N ILE A 416 1.94 10.51 17.02
CA ILE A 416 1.57 11.85 17.48
C ILE A 416 0.13 11.84 18.02
N ILE A 417 -0.79 11.20 17.30
CA ILE A 417 -2.22 11.11 17.67
C ILE A 417 -2.39 10.37 19.00
N ALA A 418 -1.65 9.28 19.19
CA ALA A 418 -1.64 8.50 20.42
C ALA A 418 -1.01 9.26 21.62
N GLY A 419 -0.43 10.45 21.39
CA GLY A 419 0.15 11.26 22.45
C GLY A 419 1.45 10.71 23.03
N GLN A 420 2.14 9.82 22.31
CA GLN A 420 3.36 9.14 22.78
C GLN A 420 4.64 10.01 22.69
N LEU A 421 4.53 11.21 22.09
CA LEU A 421 5.64 12.13 21.83
C LEU A 421 5.40 13.53 22.42
N PRO A 422 5.06 13.68 23.72
CA PRO A 422 4.79 14.99 24.33
C PRO A 422 6.01 15.93 24.31
N GLU A 423 7.22 15.39 24.29
CA GLU A 423 8.48 16.13 24.22
C GLU A 423 8.72 16.89 22.90
N LEU A 424 7.87 16.65 21.89
CA LEU A 424 7.93 17.32 20.60
C LEU A 424 7.01 18.55 20.50
N LYS A 425 6.22 18.85 21.55
CA LYS A 425 5.38 20.05 21.57
C LYS A 425 6.23 21.31 21.40
N GLY A 426 5.79 22.21 20.52
CA GLY A 426 6.49 23.45 20.16
C GLY A 426 7.71 23.26 19.26
N LYS A 427 8.03 22.03 18.82
CA LYS A 427 9.16 21.72 17.95
C LYS A 427 8.74 21.54 16.49
N ARG A 428 9.72 21.62 15.60
CA ARG A 428 9.60 21.28 14.17
C ARG A 428 9.88 19.82 13.93
N VAL A 429 8.87 19.10 13.45
CA VAL A 429 8.89 17.65 13.29
C VAL A 429 8.57 17.29 11.86
N ALA A 430 9.44 16.52 11.21
CA ALA A 430 9.13 15.92 9.92
C ALA A 430 8.61 14.49 10.13
N VAL A 431 7.51 14.14 9.46
CA VAL A 431 6.92 12.79 9.46
C VAL A 431 7.03 12.23 8.05
N VAL A 432 7.64 11.05 7.91
CA VAL A 432 7.73 10.36 6.64
C VAL A 432 6.44 9.61 6.36
N VAL A 433 5.78 9.95 5.26
CA VAL A 433 4.57 9.28 4.76
C VAL A 433 5.00 8.34 3.65
N SER A 434 5.40 7.13 4.02
CA SER A 434 6.14 6.17 3.19
C SER A 434 5.37 5.65 1.98
N SER A 435 4.08 5.36 2.13
CA SER A 435 3.34 4.54 1.15
C SER A 435 1.82 4.76 1.18
N ALA A 436 1.15 4.38 0.09
CA ALA A 436 -0.31 4.41 -0.09
C ALA A 436 -0.84 3.17 -0.86
N ASN A 437 -0.19 2.02 -0.70
CA ASN A 437 -0.37 0.85 -1.55
C ASN A 437 -1.34 -0.19 -0.98
N MET A 438 -2.51 0.29 -0.55
CA MET A 438 -3.54 -0.55 0.05
C MET A 438 -4.74 -0.76 -0.87
N ASP A 439 -5.32 -1.96 -0.85
CA ASP A 439 -6.49 -2.29 -1.66
C ASP A 439 -7.70 -1.45 -1.25
N LEU A 440 -8.47 -0.98 -2.23
CA LEU A 440 -9.63 -0.09 -2.00
C LEU A 440 -10.67 -0.71 -1.05
N ASP A 441 -10.94 -2.01 -1.17
CA ASP A 441 -11.88 -2.70 -0.27
C ASP A 441 -11.37 -2.74 1.17
N LEU A 442 -10.05 -2.81 1.36
CA LEU A 442 -9.44 -2.77 2.67
C LEU A 442 -9.44 -1.34 3.21
N ILE A 443 -9.16 -0.33 2.39
CA ILE A 443 -9.30 1.10 2.75
C ILE A 443 -10.71 1.38 3.24
N ARG A 444 -11.74 0.89 2.54
CA ARG A 444 -13.14 1.06 2.97
C ARG A 444 -13.38 0.47 4.36
N GLN A 445 -12.94 -0.77 4.60
CA GLN A 445 -13.06 -1.41 5.92
C GLN A 445 -12.28 -0.67 7.01
N CYS A 446 -11.09 -0.17 6.69
CA CYS A 446 -10.26 0.64 7.59
C CYS A 446 -10.96 1.95 7.97
N VAL A 447 -11.55 2.65 7.00
CA VAL A 447 -12.31 3.89 7.23
C VAL A 447 -13.55 3.62 8.07
N ASP A 448 -14.32 2.58 7.76
CA ASP A 448 -15.49 2.19 8.55
C ASP A 448 -15.11 1.93 10.02
N ARG A 449 -14.00 1.20 10.26
CA ARG A 449 -13.49 0.96 11.61
C ARG A 449 -12.92 2.22 12.26
N ALA A 450 -12.22 3.08 11.53
CA ALA A 450 -11.66 4.33 12.03
C ALA A 450 -12.77 5.29 12.49
N LEU A 451 -13.89 5.36 11.78
CA LEU A 451 -15.05 6.18 12.18
C LEU A 451 -15.67 5.71 13.50
N VAL A 452 -15.65 4.40 13.78
CA VAL A 452 -16.07 3.85 15.08
C VAL A 452 -15.06 4.21 16.17
N LEU A 453 -13.76 4.08 15.89
CA LEU A 453 -12.68 4.43 16.83
C LEU A 453 -12.63 5.93 17.15
N ASP A 454 -13.06 6.77 16.21
CA ASP A 454 -13.14 8.24 16.38
C ASP A 454 -14.45 8.70 17.04
N ASP A 455 -15.25 7.79 17.60
CA ASP A 455 -16.57 8.02 18.22
C ASP A 455 -17.62 8.66 17.28
N ARG A 456 -17.39 8.68 15.96
CA ARG A 456 -18.29 9.27 14.95
C ARG A 456 -19.37 8.32 14.50
N VAL A 457 -19.08 7.03 14.45
CA VAL A 457 -20.09 5.99 14.22
C VAL A 457 -20.23 5.20 15.51
N ASN A 458 -21.45 5.10 16.00
CA ASN A 458 -21.76 4.40 17.24
C ASN A 458 -22.78 3.31 16.95
N LYS A 459 -22.59 2.17 17.59
CA LYS A 459 -23.38 0.97 17.42
C LYS A 459 -23.87 0.54 18.79
N PHE A 460 -25.18 0.37 18.91
CA PHE A 460 -25.79 -0.07 20.15
C PHE A 460 -26.93 -1.04 19.91
N THR A 461 -27.22 -1.81 20.95
CA THR A 461 -28.40 -2.67 21.01
C THR A 461 -29.28 -2.23 22.17
N VAL A 462 -30.58 -2.29 21.95
CA VAL A 462 -31.60 -2.00 22.96
C VAL A 462 -32.71 -3.03 22.86
N GLN A 463 -33.22 -3.47 24.00
CA GLN A 463 -34.43 -4.31 24.03
C GLN A 463 -35.66 -3.40 24.12
N LEU A 464 -36.55 -3.52 23.13
CA LEU A 464 -37.82 -2.82 23.08
C LEU A 464 -38.98 -3.82 23.26
N GLY A 465 -40.16 -3.28 23.60
CA GLY A 465 -41.39 -4.06 23.51
C GLY A 465 -41.76 -4.36 22.06
N ASP A 466 -42.67 -5.31 21.87
CA ASP A 466 -43.08 -5.79 20.53
C ASP A 466 -44.05 -4.84 19.79
N PHE A 467 -44.36 -3.67 20.36
CA PHE A 467 -45.29 -2.71 19.76
C PHE A 467 -44.57 -1.71 18.85
N PRO A 468 -45.09 -1.40 17.65
CA PRO A 468 -44.50 -0.42 16.73
C PRO A 468 -44.21 0.96 17.36
N GLY A 469 -45.01 1.35 18.34
CA GLY A 469 -44.83 2.61 19.06
C GLY A 469 -43.51 2.70 19.84
N ASP A 470 -42.93 1.59 20.28
CA ASP A 470 -41.67 1.61 21.03
C ASP A 470 -40.48 1.88 20.11
N MET A 471 -40.49 1.31 18.89
CA MET A 471 -39.55 1.67 17.84
C MET A 471 -39.69 3.15 17.45
N ALA A 472 -40.93 3.64 17.27
CA ALA A 472 -41.17 5.04 16.93
C ALA A 472 -40.61 6.01 17.99
N LYS A 473 -40.73 5.69 19.28
CA LYS A 473 -40.12 6.48 20.37
C LYS A 473 -38.60 6.51 20.29
N LEU A 474 -37.96 5.38 19.98
CA LEU A 474 -36.51 5.32 19.82
C LEU A 474 -36.06 6.22 18.66
N LEU A 475 -36.70 6.09 17.50
CA LEU A 475 -36.38 6.90 16.33
C LEU A 475 -36.65 8.40 16.55
N ASP A 476 -37.71 8.75 17.27
CA ASP A 476 -38.00 10.14 17.67
C ASP A 476 -36.92 10.71 18.59
N VAL A 477 -36.38 9.91 19.53
CA VAL A 477 -35.23 10.34 20.35
C VAL A 477 -34.00 10.61 19.49
N LEU A 478 -33.68 9.70 18.56
CA LEU A 478 -32.53 9.88 17.66
C LEU A 478 -32.70 11.10 16.75
N ALA A 479 -33.91 11.32 16.23
CA ALA A 479 -34.23 12.48 15.40
C ALA A 479 -34.09 13.81 16.16
N ARG A 480 -34.50 13.86 17.44
CA ARG A 480 -34.39 15.07 18.28
C ARG A 480 -32.96 15.46 18.60
N GLU A 481 -32.07 14.48 18.68
CA GLU A 481 -30.63 14.70 18.92
C GLU A 481 -29.87 15.00 17.60
N ASP A 482 -30.57 15.14 16.46
CA ASP A 482 -30.00 15.37 15.13
C ASP A 482 -28.97 14.30 14.72
N ILE A 483 -29.33 13.03 14.96
CA ILE A 483 -28.48 11.88 14.68
C ILE A 483 -28.91 11.23 13.38
N LYS A 484 -27.93 10.94 12.54
CA LYS A 484 -28.16 10.23 11.29
C LYS A 484 -28.14 8.72 11.53
N LEU A 485 -29.24 8.07 11.17
CA LEU A 485 -29.38 6.63 11.27
C LEU A 485 -28.80 5.96 10.03
N LEU A 486 -27.80 5.11 10.21
CA LEU A 486 -27.14 4.39 9.12
C LEU A 486 -27.78 3.02 8.87
N ASP A 487 -28.07 2.29 9.95
CA ASP A 487 -28.70 0.97 9.87
C ASP A 487 -29.55 0.68 11.11
N VAL A 488 -30.64 -0.08 10.92
CA VAL A 488 -31.48 -0.60 12.00
C VAL A 488 -31.87 -2.04 11.70
N CYS A 489 -31.44 -2.92 12.58
CA CYS A 489 -31.79 -4.33 12.56
C CYS A 489 -32.71 -4.65 13.73
N HIS A 490 -33.96 -4.99 13.44
CA HIS A 490 -34.93 -5.44 14.45
C HIS A 490 -35.05 -6.97 14.40
N ARG A 491 -34.58 -7.66 15.46
CA ARG A 491 -34.62 -9.12 15.58
C ARG A 491 -35.51 -9.54 16.74
N ARG A 492 -36.48 -10.43 16.44
CA ARG A 492 -37.42 -10.99 17.43
C ARG A 492 -36.91 -12.27 18.11
N HIS A 493 -35.88 -12.92 17.57
CA HIS A 493 -35.32 -14.16 18.10
C HIS A 493 -33.81 -14.03 18.28
N GLY A 494 -33.38 -13.72 19.50
CA GLY A 494 -32.05 -14.10 19.98
C GLY A 494 -32.19 -15.38 20.79
N ASP A 495 -31.24 -16.31 20.65
CA ASP A 495 -31.19 -17.66 21.27
C ASP A 495 -31.33 -17.70 22.82
N ARG A 496 -31.46 -16.54 23.48
CA ARG A 496 -31.59 -16.35 24.93
C ARG A 496 -32.45 -15.12 25.36
N GLY A 497 -33.47 -14.73 24.58
CA GLY A 497 -34.31 -13.56 24.88
C GLY A 497 -35.53 -13.85 25.76
N ASP A 498 -35.92 -12.89 26.62
CA ASP A 498 -37.23 -12.87 27.29
C ASP A 498 -38.36 -12.91 26.25
N LEU A 499 -39.40 -13.71 26.50
CA LEU A 499 -40.61 -13.75 25.65
C LEU A 499 -41.22 -12.33 25.52
N PHE A 500 -41.62 -11.95 24.31
CA PHE A 500 -42.26 -10.66 23.97
C PHE A 500 -41.37 -9.40 23.99
N LYS A 501 -40.06 -9.57 23.88
CA LYS A 501 -39.12 -8.46 23.68
C LYS A 501 -38.35 -8.65 22.37
N ALA A 502 -38.24 -7.56 21.61
CA ALA A 502 -37.40 -7.52 20.43
C ALA A 502 -36.06 -6.83 20.71
N GLN A 503 -34.99 -7.37 20.15
CA GLN A 503 -33.68 -6.73 20.17
C GLN A 503 -33.53 -5.84 18.93
N VAL A 504 -33.30 -4.55 19.15
CA VAL A 504 -33.00 -3.59 18.10
C VAL A 504 -31.54 -3.25 18.15
N GLU A 505 -30.84 -3.48 17.04
CA GLU A 505 -29.47 -3.07 16.79
C GLU A 505 -29.50 -1.83 15.90
N CYS A 506 -28.89 -0.74 16.34
CA CYS A 506 -28.80 0.51 15.60
C CYS A 506 -27.34 0.85 15.33
N VAL A 507 -27.07 1.30 14.11
CA VAL A 507 -25.82 1.97 13.73
C VAL A 507 -26.15 3.42 13.41
N VAL A 508 -25.51 4.33 14.12
CA VAL A 508 -25.79 5.77 14.03
C VAL A 508 -24.50 6.56 13.81
N GLU A 509 -24.62 7.65 13.06
CA GLU A 509 -23.56 8.61 12.81
C GLU A 509 -23.81 9.89 13.62
N THR A 510 -22.80 10.30 14.38
CA THR A 510 -22.76 11.54 15.15
C THR A 510 -21.75 12.50 14.53
N ARG A 511 -22.05 13.81 14.63
CA ARG A 511 -21.21 14.89 14.11
C ARG A 511 -19.83 14.92 14.75
N ASP A 512 -19.76 14.75 16.06
CA ASP A 512 -18.54 14.86 16.85
C ASP A 512 -18.63 14.04 18.15
N LYS A 513 -17.49 13.92 18.82
CA LYS A 513 -17.36 13.21 20.11
C LYS A 513 -18.27 13.79 21.20
N THR A 514 -18.57 15.09 21.18
CA THR A 514 -19.43 15.70 22.20
C THR A 514 -20.89 15.27 22.03
N GLN A 515 -21.38 15.21 20.78
CA GLN A 515 -22.70 14.68 20.47
C GLN A 515 -22.77 13.17 20.76
N SER A 516 -21.72 12.40 20.49
CA SER A 516 -21.65 10.98 20.87
C SER A 516 -21.80 10.78 22.38
N VAL A 517 -21.08 11.57 23.19
CA VAL A 517 -21.20 11.51 24.66
C VAL A 517 -22.60 11.91 25.12
N GLN A 518 -23.20 12.95 24.53
CA GLN A 518 -24.56 13.37 24.82
C GLN A 518 -25.57 12.27 24.49
N LEU A 519 -25.48 11.69 23.29
CA LEU A 519 -26.31 10.56 22.86
C LEU A 519 -26.20 9.38 23.84
N ARG A 520 -24.97 9.00 24.21
CA ARG A 520 -24.72 7.91 25.15
C ARG A 520 -25.42 8.13 26.48
N ARG A 521 -25.40 9.37 26.98
CA ARG A 521 -26.10 9.75 28.20
C ARG A 521 -27.62 9.69 28.02
N THR A 522 -28.18 10.33 26.99
CA THR A 522 -29.64 10.39 26.75
C THR A 522 -30.23 8.98 26.61
N LEU A 523 -29.58 8.08 25.87
CA LEU A 523 -30.08 6.72 25.70
C LEU A 523 -29.93 5.89 26.97
N SER A 524 -28.83 6.04 27.73
CA SER A 524 -28.62 5.27 28.97
C SER A 524 -29.64 5.66 30.05
N GLU A 525 -30.06 6.92 30.11
CA GLU A 525 -31.10 7.39 31.04
C GLU A 525 -32.49 6.84 30.68
N ARG A 526 -32.78 6.64 29.39
CA ARG A 526 -34.11 6.20 28.90
C ARG A 526 -34.26 4.69 28.75
N TYR A 527 -33.18 3.99 28.43
CA TYR A 527 -33.19 2.57 28.07
C TYR A 527 -32.21 1.78 28.95
N PRO A 528 -32.68 1.15 30.05
CA PRO A 528 -31.83 0.40 30.97
C PRO A 528 -31.16 -0.84 30.32
N THR A 529 -31.76 -1.36 29.25
CA THR A 529 -31.28 -2.54 28.49
C THR A 529 -30.26 -2.18 27.41
N LEU A 530 -29.90 -0.90 27.28
CA LEU A 530 -28.96 -0.41 26.29
C LEU A 530 -27.58 -1.04 26.49
N ARG A 531 -27.01 -1.56 25.40
CA ARG A 531 -25.64 -2.05 25.33
C ARG A 531 -24.94 -1.46 24.12
N TRP A 532 -23.90 -0.68 24.37
CA TRP A 532 -23.00 -0.22 23.31
C TRP A 532 -22.15 -1.39 22.82
N LEU A 533 -22.02 -1.51 21.50
CA LEU A 533 -21.23 -2.52 20.81
C LEU A 533 -19.88 -1.97 20.30
N ASP A 534 -19.59 -0.71 20.60
CA ASP A 534 -18.41 0.01 20.12
C ASP A 534 -17.15 -0.35 20.91
N ARG A 535 -16.70 -1.61 20.84
CA ARG A 535 -15.32 -2.05 21.13
C ARG A 535 -14.97 -3.26 20.28
#